data_AF-A0A9W5LM54-F1
#
_entry.id   AF-A0A9W5LM54-F1
#
_cell.length_a   1.000
_cell.length_b   1.000
_cell.length_c   1.000
_cell.angle_alpha   90.00
_cell.angle_beta   90.00
_cell.angle_gamma   90.00
#
_symmetry.space_group_name_H-M   'P 1'
#
loop_
_entity.id
_entity.type
_entity.pdbx_description
1 polymer ?
#
loop_
_entity_poly.entity_id
_entity_poly.type
_entity_poly.pdbx_seq_one_letter_code
_entity_poly.pdbx_strand_id
1 'polypeptide(L)'
;MAQEIKMVYGTVKQGLSQLKNSAELKSSLPGHISGRNHLNVVKSIEQLNEDIKELTEAYASVLAKHIAQTESAVSAMKETDENISSSMK
;
A
#
# COMPACT_ATOMS: atom_id res chain seq x y z
N MET A 1 16.62 -30.55 -4.59
CA MET A 1 17.10 -29.68 -3.50
C MET A 1 16.35 -28.36 -3.66
N ALA A 2 15.39 -28.10 -2.77
CA ALA A 2 14.57 -26.89 -2.82
C ALA A 2 15.45 -25.66 -2.56
N GLN A 3 15.21 -24.56 -3.27
CA GLN A 3 15.84 -23.28 -2.94
C GLN A 3 15.38 -22.89 -1.53
N GLU A 4 16.27 -22.93 -0.55
CA GLU A 4 15.97 -22.40 0.79
C GLU A 4 15.67 -20.90 0.68
N ILE A 5 14.47 -20.53 1.08
CA ILE A 5 14.09 -19.12 1.19
C ILE A 5 14.63 -18.62 2.54
N LYS A 6 15.82 -18.02 2.53
CA LYS A 6 16.42 -17.45 3.73
C LYS A 6 15.89 -16.03 3.96
N MET A 7 14.95 -15.87 4.90
CA MET A 7 14.36 -14.57 5.20
C MET A 7 15.13 -13.80 6.27
N VAL A 8 15.45 -12.53 6.00
CA VAL A 8 15.91 -11.58 7.03
C VAL A 8 14.71 -10.80 7.56
N TYR A 9 14.02 -11.37 8.54
CA TYR A 9 12.75 -10.85 9.09
C TYR A 9 12.80 -9.37 9.49
N GLY A 10 13.94 -8.91 10.04
CA GLY A 10 14.13 -7.50 10.42
C GLY A 10 14.04 -6.54 9.23
N THR A 11 14.74 -6.85 8.14
CA THR A 11 14.73 -6.05 6.90
C THR A 11 13.35 -6.02 6.27
N VAL A 12 12.66 -7.16 6.25
CA VAL A 12 11.30 -7.25 5.69
C VAL A 12 10.31 -6.42 6.51
N LYS A 13 10.37 -6.51 7.86
CA LYS A 13 9.52 -5.70 8.74
C LYS A 13 9.79 -4.21 8.58
N GLN A 14 11.05 -3.80 8.41
CA GLN A 14 11.40 -2.40 8.15
C GLN A 14 10.83 -1.92 6.81
N GLY A 15 10.97 -2.71 5.75
CA GLY A 15 10.39 -2.39 4.44
C GLY A 15 8.87 -2.27 4.48
N LEU A 16 8.19 -3.19 5.17
CA LEU A 16 6.74 -3.14 5.37
C LEU A 16 6.30 -1.91 6.16
N SER A 17 7.05 -1.52 7.20
CA SER A 17 6.78 -0.31 7.96
C SER A 17 6.91 0.96 7.09
N GLN A 18 7.90 1.01 6.20
CA GLN A 18 8.06 2.13 5.26
C GLN A 18 6.90 2.18 4.26
N LEU A 19 6.49 1.03 3.71
CA LEU A 19 5.34 0.95 2.80
C LEU A 19 4.04 1.37 3.47
N LYS A 20 3.84 1.00 4.75
CA LYS A 20 2.67 1.38 5.53
C LYS A 20 2.57 2.89 5.72
N ASN A 21 3.68 3.55 5.99
CA ASN A 21 3.72 5.01 6.08
C ASN A 21 3.43 5.67 4.72
N SER A 22 3.93 5.09 3.63
CA SER A 22 3.65 5.59 2.27
C SER A 22 2.22 5.34 1.81
N ALA A 23 1.50 4.38 2.40
CA ALA A 23 0.12 4.07 2.05
C ALA A 23 -0.89 5.12 2.57
N GLU A 24 -0.48 6.05 3.45
CA GLU A 24 -1.29 7.19 3.90
C GLU A 24 -1.37 8.32 2.84
N LEU A 25 -1.41 7.95 1.56
CA LEU A 25 -1.57 8.87 0.44
C LEU A 25 -2.96 9.50 0.50
N LYS A 26 -3.00 10.82 0.66
CA LYS A 26 -4.22 11.64 0.56
C LYS A 26 -4.05 12.61 -0.60
N SER A 27 -5.03 12.67 -1.51
CA SER A 27 -5.08 13.72 -2.52
C SER A 27 -5.43 15.05 -1.86
N SER A 28 -4.61 16.07 -2.05
CA SER A 28 -4.85 17.45 -1.60
C SER A 28 -5.46 18.33 -2.70
N LEU A 29 -5.97 17.71 -3.78
CA LEU A 29 -6.49 18.46 -4.92
C LEU A 29 -7.84 19.11 -4.58
N PRO A 30 -8.04 20.38 -4.96
CA PRO A 30 -9.30 21.08 -4.72
C PRO A 30 -10.39 20.53 -5.64
N GLY A 31 -11.51 20.09 -5.06
CA GLY A 31 -12.65 19.58 -5.83
C GLY A 31 -13.45 20.65 -6.55
N HIS A 32 -13.52 21.88 -6.01
CA HIS A 32 -14.33 22.95 -6.58
C HIS A 32 -13.50 24.22 -6.78
N ILE A 33 -13.23 24.54 -8.05
CA ILE A 33 -12.43 25.71 -8.49
C ILE A 33 -13.17 26.60 -9.50
N SER A 34 -14.34 26.18 -9.99
CA SER A 34 -15.10 26.91 -11.00
C SER A 34 -15.73 28.20 -10.49
N GLY A 35 -16.30 28.24 -9.28
CA GLY A 35 -16.94 29.46 -8.77
C GLY A 35 -17.98 30.03 -9.75
N ARG A 36 -17.76 31.24 -10.29
CA ARG A 36 -18.59 31.85 -11.35
C ARG A 36 -18.05 31.60 -12.78
N ASN A 37 -16.96 30.87 -12.93
CA ASN A 37 -16.33 30.58 -14.20
C ASN A 37 -17.06 29.40 -14.88
N HIS A 38 -17.58 29.65 -16.08
CA HIS A 38 -18.33 28.65 -16.86
C HIS A 38 -17.52 28.09 -18.05
N LEU A 39 -16.22 28.39 -18.15
CA LEU A 39 -15.36 27.84 -19.19
C LEU A 39 -15.25 26.32 -19.04
N ASN A 40 -15.39 25.62 -20.16
CA ASN A 40 -15.28 24.15 -20.20
C ASN A 40 -13.93 23.65 -19.66
N VAL A 41 -12.86 24.42 -19.85
CA VAL A 41 -11.52 24.09 -19.32
C VAL A 41 -11.54 23.94 -17.80
N VAL A 42 -12.28 24.78 -17.08
CA VAL A 42 -12.33 24.70 -15.61
C VAL A 42 -13.10 23.47 -15.15
N LYS A 43 -14.19 23.13 -15.83
CA LYS A 43 -14.91 21.86 -15.60
C LYS A 43 -14.02 20.64 -15.84
N SER A 44 -13.21 20.68 -16.91
CA SER A 44 -12.25 19.59 -17.18
C SER A 44 -11.19 19.47 -16.10
N ILE A 45 -10.71 20.58 -15.52
CA ILE A 45 -9.76 20.54 -14.40
C ILE A 45 -10.43 19.99 -13.13
N GLU A 46 -11.68 20.37 -12.84
CA GLU A 46 -12.43 19.81 -11.71
C GLU A 46 -12.59 18.29 -11.86
N GLN A 47 -13.01 17.82 -13.03
CA GLN A 47 -13.11 16.39 -13.31
C GLN A 47 -11.77 15.68 -13.15
N LEU A 48 -10.67 16.25 -13.67
CA LEU A 48 -9.34 15.67 -13.48
C LEU A 48 -8.93 15.59 -12.01
N ASN A 49 -9.28 16.59 -11.19
CA ASN A 49 -8.99 16.57 -9.76
C ASN A 49 -9.79 15.47 -9.05
N GLU A 50 -11.05 15.25 -9.43
CA GLU A 50 -11.87 14.14 -8.94
C GLU A 50 -11.30 12.79 -9.36
N ASP A 51 -10.98 12.61 -10.64
CA ASP A 51 -10.42 11.37 -11.17
C ASP A 51 -9.08 11.01 -10.49
N ILE A 52 -8.20 11.99 -10.27
CA ILE A 52 -6.93 11.78 -9.56
C ILE A 52 -7.17 11.42 -8.09
N LYS A 53 -8.18 12.02 -7.45
CA LYS A 53 -8.55 11.69 -6.08
C LYS A 53 -9.04 10.25 -5.98
N GLU A 54 -9.97 9.84 -6.84
CA GLU A 54 -10.47 8.46 -6.88
C GLU A 54 -9.35 7.45 -7.16
N LEU A 55 -8.48 7.74 -8.13
CA LEU A 55 -7.33 6.90 -8.44
C LEU A 55 -6.38 6.76 -7.25
N THR A 56 -6.12 7.85 -6.53
CA THR A 56 -5.25 7.86 -5.34
C THR A 56 -5.85 7.01 -4.22
N GLU A 57 -7.15 7.14 -3.97
CA GLU A 57 -7.86 6.36 -2.95
C GLU A 57 -7.89 4.86 -3.30
N ALA A 58 -8.15 4.53 -4.56
CA ALA A 58 -8.12 3.15 -5.05
C ALA A 58 -6.71 2.54 -4.91
N TYR A 59 -5.67 3.28 -5.29
CA TYR A 59 -4.28 2.84 -5.15
C TYR A 59 -3.89 2.63 -3.69
N ALA A 60 -4.22 3.56 -2.80
CA ALA A 60 -3.95 3.45 -1.37
C ALA A 60 -4.62 2.20 -0.76
N SER A 61 -5.87 1.92 -1.16
CA SER A 61 -6.60 0.73 -0.73
C SER A 61 -5.92 -0.58 -1.17
N VAL A 62 -5.51 -0.67 -2.44
CA VAL A 62 -4.78 -1.84 -2.96
C VAL A 62 -3.43 -2.00 -2.25
N LEU A 63 -2.68 -0.91 -2.07
CA LEU A 63 -1.40 -0.94 -1.37
C LEU A 63 -1.56 -1.43 0.07
N ALA A 64 -2.55 -0.92 0.81
CA ALA A 64 -2.84 -1.35 2.17
C ALA A 64 -3.18 -2.86 2.24
N LYS A 65 -3.97 -3.35 1.28
CA LYS A 65 -4.29 -4.79 1.18
C LYS A 65 -3.03 -5.63 0.95
N HIS A 66 -2.16 -5.21 0.05
CA HIS A 66 -0.92 -5.93 -0.26
C HIS A 66 0.05 -5.94 0.93
N ILE A 67 0.12 -4.83 1.68
CA ILE A 67 0.92 -4.76 2.92
C ILE A 67 0.41 -5.79 3.93
N ALA A 68 -0.91 -5.83 4.19
CA ALA A 68 -1.50 -6.78 5.13
C ALA A 68 -1.29 -8.25 4.72
N GLN A 69 -1.44 -8.55 3.42
CA GLN A 69 -1.16 -9.89 2.88
C GLN A 69 0.30 -10.29 3.06
N THR A 70 1.22 -9.35 2.85
CA THR A 70 2.67 -9.59 3.02
C THR A 70 3.04 -9.77 4.49
N GLU A 71 2.49 -8.96 5.40
CA GLU A 71 2.66 -9.12 6.85
C GLU A 71 2.20 -10.51 7.33
N SER A 72 1.06 -10.98 6.81
CA SER A 72 0.53 -12.32 7.11
C SER A 72 1.46 -13.42 6.59
N ALA A 73 1.94 -13.32 5.35
CA ALA A 73 2.86 -14.29 4.78
C ALA A 73 4.19 -14.37 5.55
N VAL A 74 4.75 -13.22 5.93
CA VAL A 74 5.99 -13.15 6.74
C VAL A 74 5.78 -13.78 8.11
N SER A 75 4.61 -13.58 8.73
CA SER A 75 4.28 -14.19 10.02
C SER A 75 4.15 -15.70 9.92
N ALA A 76 3.50 -16.22 8.86
CA ALA A 76 3.37 -17.65 8.62
C ALA A 76 4.72 -18.33 8.35
N MET A 77 5.62 -17.65 7.62
CA MET A 77 6.98 -18.16 7.41
C MET A 77 7.77 -18.21 8.72
N LYS A 78 7.64 -17.17 9.56
CA LYS A 78 8.28 -17.14 10.89
C LYS A 78 7.79 -18.28 11.78
N GLU A 79 6.47 -18.49 11.83
CA GLU A 79 5.87 -19.59 12.60
C GLU A 79 6.34 -20.96 12.08
N THR A 80 6.45 -21.12 10.76
CA THR A 80 6.97 -22.34 10.15
C THR A 80 8.43 -22.60 10.56
N ASP A 81 9.28 -21.58 10.52
CA ASP A 81 10.68 -21.68 10.96
C ASP A 81 10.79 -22.05 12.45
N GLU A 82 9.96 -21.45 13.31
CA GLU A 82 9.90 -21.74 14.75
C GLU A 82 9.44 -23.18 15.02
N ASN A 83 8.43 -23.66 14.28
CA ASN A 83 7.91 -25.03 14.37
C ASN A 83 8.94 -26.08 13.92
N ILE A 84 9.66 -25.82 12.82
CA ILE A 84 10.74 -26.71 12.35
C ILE A 84 11.87 -26.73 13.39
N SER A 85 12.30 -25.56 13.88
CA SER A 85 13.37 -25.47 14.88
C SER A 85 13.03 -26.16 16.20
N SER A 86 11.77 -26.14 16.63
CA SER A 86 11.32 -26.82 17.85
C SER A 86 11.18 -28.33 17.66
N SER A 87 10.82 -28.79 16.46
CA SER A 87 10.70 -30.22 16.12
C SER A 87 12.05 -30.90 15.87
N MET A 88 13.12 -30.12 15.63
CA MET A 88 14.49 -30.61 15.48
C MET A 88 15.28 -30.69 16.80
N LYS A 89 14.69 -30.27 17.93
CA LYS A 89 15.23 -30.50 19.28
C LYS A 89 14.88 -31.90 19.77
#